data_AF-A0A2K5S2K3-F1
#
_entry.id   AF-A0A2K5S2K3-F1
#
_cell.length_a   1.000
_cell.length_b   1.000
_cell.length_c   1.000
_cell.angle_alpha   90.00
_cell.angle_beta   90.00
_cell.angle_gamma   90.00
#
_symmetry.space_group_name_H-M   'P 1'
#
loop_
_entity.id
_entity.type
_entity.pdbx_description
1 polymer ?
#
loop_
_entity_poly.entity_id
_entity_poly.type
_entity_poly.pdbx_seq_one_letter_code
_entity_poly.pdbx_strand_id
1 'polypeptide(L)'
;MAEPQAESEPLLGRGRGGGGDCPAGLTTCRSIQPEAWACLNEDRHLYRSINHRMDASSLWLYRRYYSNVCQRTLSFTIFLILFLAFVETPSSLTRTADVRYRAVPWELPCGLTESVEVLCLLVFVADLSVKGYLFGWAHFQKDLWLLGYLVALVVSLVDWTVSLSLVCHEPLRVRRLLRPFFLLQNSSMMKKTLKCIRWSLPEMASVGLLLAIHLCFFTMFGMLLFAGGKQDDGQDRERLAYFRNLPESLTSLLVLLTTANNPDGACRAREGPWGSVRSLFLMNLLTAIIYSQFRGYLMKSLQTSLFRRRLGTRAAFEVLSSMAGEEGAFPQAGVKPQNLLQVLQEVQLDSSHKEVMMEQVRSYGSVPLSADEFQKLFNELDRSVVKEHPPRPAYRSPFLQSAQFLFGHYYFDYLGNLIALANLVSICVFLVLDADVLPAERDDFVLGILNCVFIVYYLLELLLKVFALGLRGYLSYPSNVFDGLLTVVLLNFLHKWDPRSHLQPLAGTPEATYQMTVELMFRDVLEEPKEDELTERLSHHPHLRLCR
;
A
#
# COMPACT_ATOMS: atom_id res chain seq x y z
N MET A 1 8.13 31.91 14.06
CA MET A 1 8.02 33.34 13.68
C MET A 1 8.27 33.41 12.17
N ALA A 2 7.48 34.22 11.46
CA ALA A 2 7.20 34.23 10.01
C ALA A 2 6.03 33.30 9.59
N GLU A 3 4.82 33.88 9.56
CA GLU A 3 3.65 33.33 8.85
C GLU A 3 3.92 33.30 7.33
N PRO A 4 3.46 32.27 6.60
CA PRO A 4 3.38 32.37 5.15
C PRO A 4 2.07 33.10 4.78
N GLN A 5 2.08 34.43 4.85
CA GLN A 5 1.15 35.25 4.09
C GLN A 5 1.52 35.18 2.61
N ALA A 6 0.92 34.23 1.88
CA ALA A 6 0.73 34.28 0.43
C ALA A 6 -0.07 33.04 -0.02
N GLU A 7 -1.26 32.81 0.55
CA GLU A 7 -2.27 32.01 -0.18
C GLU A 7 -2.98 32.96 -1.14
N SER A 8 -2.62 32.77 -2.40
CA SER A 8 -3.08 33.45 -3.60
C SER A 8 -4.60 33.61 -3.66
N GLU A 9 -5.04 34.82 -4.03
CA GLU A 9 -6.39 35.11 -4.51
C GLU A 9 -6.84 34.05 -5.54
N PRO A 10 -8.09 33.55 -5.46
CA PRO A 10 -8.64 32.74 -6.53
C PRO A 10 -8.62 33.59 -7.81
N LEU A 11 -8.07 33.03 -8.89
CA LEU A 11 -8.06 33.64 -10.22
C LEU A 11 -9.48 33.67 -10.79
N LEU A 12 -10.33 34.54 -10.24
CA LEU A 12 -11.49 35.06 -10.94
C LEU A 12 -10.94 35.91 -12.10
N GLY A 13 -11.24 35.50 -13.32
CA GLY A 13 -10.72 36.12 -14.53
C GLY A 13 -10.85 37.64 -14.49
N ARG A 14 -9.71 38.34 -14.44
CA ARG A 14 -9.64 39.79 -14.59
C ARG A 14 -10.03 40.11 -16.03
N GLY A 15 -11.32 40.37 -16.25
CA GLY A 15 -11.83 40.94 -17.49
C GLY A 15 -11.04 42.21 -17.81
N ARG A 16 -10.37 42.21 -18.97
CA ARG A 16 -9.70 43.40 -19.50
C ARG A 16 -10.76 44.47 -19.71
N GLY A 17 -10.57 45.61 -19.07
CA GLY A 17 -11.44 46.77 -19.23
C GLY A 17 -11.54 47.21 -20.69
N GLY A 18 -12.78 47.34 -21.14
CA GLY A 18 -13.20 47.99 -22.37
C GLY A 18 -14.70 48.19 -22.24
N GLY A 19 -15.14 49.42 -21.95
CA GLY A 19 -16.55 49.77 -21.83
C GLY A 19 -17.26 49.62 -23.18
N GLY A 20 -18.55 49.28 -23.11
CA GLY A 20 -19.45 49.24 -24.26
C GLY A 20 -20.11 47.88 -24.43
N ASP A 21 -21.41 47.84 -24.14
CA ASP A 21 -22.42 46.89 -24.63
C ASP A 21 -22.36 45.43 -24.15
N CYS A 22 -23.15 45.13 -23.11
CA CYS A 22 -23.76 43.82 -22.92
C CYS A 22 -24.77 43.56 -24.05
N PRO A 23 -24.56 42.53 -24.89
CA PRO A 23 -25.50 41.40 -24.84
C PRO A 23 -24.86 40.03 -25.17
N ALA A 24 -25.58 38.95 -24.83
CA ALA A 24 -25.33 37.51 -25.07
C ALA A 24 -24.59 36.67 -24.00
N GLY A 25 -24.05 37.25 -22.92
CA GLY A 25 -23.32 36.50 -21.87
C GLY A 25 -24.14 35.93 -20.70
N LEU A 26 -25.40 36.37 -20.51
CA LEU A 26 -26.22 36.06 -19.33
C LEU A 26 -26.73 34.61 -19.28
N THR A 27 -27.03 33.99 -20.42
CA THR A 27 -27.49 32.60 -20.49
C THR A 27 -26.37 31.60 -20.24
N THR A 28 -25.15 31.89 -20.73
CA THR A 28 -23.96 31.08 -20.47
C THR A 28 -23.52 31.12 -18.99
N CYS A 29 -23.69 32.25 -18.30
CA CYS A 29 -23.36 32.34 -16.87
C CYS A 29 -24.31 31.46 -16.02
N ARG A 30 -25.61 31.47 -16.34
CA ARG A 30 -26.63 30.65 -15.63
C ARG A 30 -26.44 29.15 -15.84
N SER A 31 -25.93 28.72 -17.00
CA SER A 31 -25.68 27.28 -17.28
C SER A 31 -24.37 26.75 -16.69
N ILE A 32 -23.37 27.61 -16.44
CA ILE A 32 -22.05 27.20 -15.90
C ILE A 32 -22.09 27.05 -14.37
N GLN A 33 -22.96 27.80 -13.68
CA GLN A 33 -23.03 27.82 -12.22
C GLN A 33 -23.38 26.48 -11.55
N PRO A 34 -24.33 25.65 -12.06
CA PRO A 34 -24.60 24.32 -11.52
C PRO A 34 -23.38 23.37 -11.64
N GLU A 35 -22.70 23.40 -12.79
CA GLU A 35 -21.50 22.59 -13.05
C GLU A 35 -20.32 23.01 -12.16
N ALA A 36 -20.13 24.33 -11.97
CA ALA A 36 -19.12 24.87 -11.07
C ALA A 36 -19.39 24.45 -9.61
N TRP A 37 -20.65 24.51 -9.16
CA TRP A 37 -21.00 24.05 -7.82
C TRP A 37 -20.75 22.55 -7.62
N ALA A 38 -21.15 21.73 -8.60
CA ALA A 38 -20.93 20.29 -8.56
C ALA A 38 -19.44 19.96 -8.42
N CYS A 39 -18.60 20.64 -9.20
CA CYS A 39 -17.14 20.51 -9.15
C CYS A 39 -16.57 20.90 -7.78
N LEU A 40 -17.03 22.03 -7.21
CA LEU A 40 -16.59 22.49 -5.88
C LEU A 40 -17.02 21.54 -4.75
N ASN A 41 -18.21 20.94 -4.85
CA ASN A 41 -18.67 19.96 -3.87
C ASN A 41 -17.91 18.63 -3.98
N GLU A 42 -17.61 18.17 -5.20
CA GLU A 42 -16.74 17.00 -5.43
C GLU A 42 -15.32 17.25 -4.89
N ASP A 43 -14.76 18.44 -5.12
CA ASP A 43 -13.45 18.85 -4.62
C ASP A 43 -13.41 18.95 -3.09
N ARG A 44 -14.49 19.43 -2.47
CA ARG A 44 -14.66 19.43 -1.01
C ARG A 44 -14.61 17.99 -0.46
N HIS A 45 -15.42 17.10 -1.02
CA HIS A 45 -15.52 15.71 -0.57
C HIS A 45 -14.18 14.96 -0.70
N LEU A 46 -13.41 15.28 -1.77
CA LEU A 46 -12.11 14.66 -2.07
C LEU A 46 -10.90 15.46 -1.55
N TYR A 47 -11.12 16.51 -0.74
CA TYR A 47 -10.09 17.36 -0.13
C TYR A 47 -9.09 18.00 -1.12
N ARG A 48 -9.57 18.37 -2.31
CA ARG A 48 -8.78 19.00 -3.39
C ARG A 48 -8.71 20.53 -3.22
N SER A 49 -7.71 21.16 -3.82
CA SER A 49 -7.53 22.62 -3.81
C SER A 49 -8.19 23.27 -5.03
N ILE A 50 -8.83 24.42 -4.81
CA ILE A 50 -9.59 25.17 -5.83
C ILE A 50 -8.66 26.16 -6.54
N ASN A 51 -7.80 25.65 -7.42
CA ASN A 51 -6.87 26.47 -8.22
C ASN A 51 -7.04 26.26 -9.73
N HIS A 52 -8.14 25.65 -10.17
CA HIS A 52 -8.39 25.32 -11.58
C HIS A 52 -9.22 26.42 -12.27
N ARG A 53 -9.11 26.50 -13.61
CA ARG A 53 -9.92 27.41 -14.43
C ARG A 53 -11.41 27.01 -14.41
N MET A 54 -12.30 28.00 -14.43
CA MET A 54 -13.76 27.83 -14.30
C MET A 54 -14.52 27.94 -15.64
N ASP A 55 -13.85 27.76 -16.78
CA ASP A 55 -14.52 27.79 -18.09
C ASP A 55 -15.36 26.51 -18.31
N ALA A 56 -16.46 26.58 -19.06
CA ALA A 56 -17.36 25.42 -19.30
C ALA A 56 -16.62 24.18 -19.85
N SER A 57 -15.74 24.38 -20.83
CA SER A 57 -14.91 23.30 -21.41
C SER A 57 -13.87 22.77 -20.42
N SER A 58 -13.32 23.65 -19.57
CA SER A 58 -12.36 23.32 -18.53
C SER A 58 -13.00 22.48 -17.42
N LEU A 59 -14.24 22.79 -17.01
CA LEU A 59 -15.02 22.03 -16.04
C LEU A 59 -15.38 20.63 -16.55
N TRP A 60 -15.83 20.53 -17.80
CA TRP A 60 -16.08 19.24 -18.44
C TRP A 60 -14.81 18.36 -18.47
N LEU A 61 -13.67 18.95 -18.88
CA LEU A 61 -12.38 18.25 -18.93
C LEU A 61 -11.92 17.85 -17.52
N TYR A 62 -12.08 18.72 -16.53
CA TYR A 62 -11.74 18.46 -15.12
C TYR A 62 -12.52 17.26 -14.58
N ARG A 63 -13.83 17.24 -14.79
CA ARG A 63 -14.70 16.13 -14.35
C ARG A 63 -14.36 14.82 -15.06
N ARG A 64 -14.05 14.87 -16.36
CA ARG A 64 -13.61 13.70 -17.12
C ARG A 64 -12.26 13.17 -16.63
N TYR A 65 -11.30 14.05 -16.38
CA TYR A 65 -9.97 13.71 -15.88
C TYR A 65 -10.01 13.10 -14.47
N TYR A 66 -10.84 13.63 -13.58
CA TYR A 66 -11.00 13.10 -12.23
C TYR A 66 -12.01 11.95 -12.10
N SER A 67 -12.57 11.49 -13.22
CA SER A 67 -13.42 10.30 -13.23
C SER A 67 -12.66 9.05 -12.79
N ASN A 68 -13.37 8.10 -12.17
CA ASN A 68 -12.78 6.85 -11.68
C ASN A 68 -12.04 6.07 -12.78
N VAL A 69 -12.52 6.11 -14.02
CA VAL A 69 -11.90 5.39 -15.15
C VAL A 69 -10.54 5.99 -15.50
N CYS A 70 -10.46 7.32 -15.64
CA CYS A 70 -9.20 8.00 -15.98
C CYS A 70 -8.16 7.84 -14.86
N GLN A 71 -8.57 8.01 -13.60
CA GLN A 71 -7.67 7.85 -12.45
C GLN A 71 -7.18 6.41 -12.25
N ARG A 72 -8.03 5.40 -12.52
CA ARG A 72 -7.63 3.99 -12.50
C ARG A 72 -6.66 3.66 -13.63
N THR A 73 -6.88 4.22 -14.82
CA THR A 73 -5.98 4.05 -15.97
C THR A 73 -4.61 4.62 -15.64
N LEU A 74 -4.52 5.85 -15.12
CA LEU A 74 -3.27 6.47 -14.69
C LEU A 74 -2.55 5.64 -13.62
N SER A 75 -3.29 5.16 -12.61
CA SER A 75 -2.74 4.30 -11.56
C SER A 75 -2.21 2.97 -12.12
N PHE A 76 -2.92 2.38 -13.09
CA PHE A 76 -2.48 1.16 -13.77
C PHE A 76 -1.22 1.41 -14.62
N THR A 77 -1.10 2.55 -15.30
CA THR A 77 0.12 2.94 -16.03
C THR A 77 1.31 3.08 -15.08
N ILE A 78 1.13 3.67 -13.90
CA ILE A 78 2.19 3.76 -12.86
C ILE A 78 2.58 2.36 -12.37
N PHE A 79 1.60 1.48 -12.14
CA PHE A 79 1.89 0.10 -11.78
C PHE A 79 2.69 -0.61 -12.88
N LEU A 80 2.28 -0.47 -14.15
CA LEU A 80 2.92 -1.12 -15.29
C LEU A 80 4.37 -0.67 -15.48
N ILE A 81 4.67 0.64 -15.37
CA ILE A 81 6.05 1.13 -15.55
C ILE A 81 6.98 0.68 -14.41
N LEU A 82 6.47 0.55 -13.19
CA LEU A 82 7.23 0.01 -12.05
C LEU A 82 7.41 -1.51 -12.16
N PHE A 83 6.38 -2.22 -12.65
CA PHE A 83 6.42 -3.66 -12.87
C PHE A 83 7.42 -4.06 -13.97
N LEU A 84 7.63 -3.21 -14.97
CA LEU A 84 8.57 -3.45 -16.06
C LEU A 84 9.99 -3.79 -15.55
N ALA A 85 10.39 -3.28 -14.38
CA ALA A 85 11.71 -3.55 -13.77
C ALA A 85 11.97 -5.03 -13.45
N PHE A 86 10.93 -5.86 -13.27
CA PHE A 86 11.08 -7.31 -13.05
C PHE A 86 11.41 -8.08 -14.35
N VAL A 87 10.98 -7.53 -15.48
CA VAL A 87 11.05 -8.17 -16.80
C VAL A 87 12.24 -7.67 -17.62
N GLU A 88 12.65 -6.42 -17.39
CA GLU A 88 13.83 -5.80 -18.00
C GLU A 88 15.16 -6.46 -17.59
N THR A 89 16.23 -6.17 -18.33
CA THR A 89 17.58 -6.62 -17.97
C THR A 89 18.15 -5.84 -16.77
N PRO A 90 18.66 -6.51 -15.71
CA PRO A 90 18.68 -7.97 -15.49
C PRO A 90 17.32 -8.54 -15.08
N SER A 91 16.86 -9.59 -15.76
CA SER A 91 15.52 -10.14 -15.49
C SER A 91 15.49 -10.93 -14.19
N SER A 92 14.40 -10.77 -13.44
CA SER A 92 14.15 -11.51 -12.20
C SER A 92 13.39 -12.82 -12.43
N LEU A 93 13.21 -13.20 -13.71
CA LEU A 93 12.48 -14.40 -14.12
C LEU A 93 13.38 -15.64 -14.02
N THR A 94 13.82 -15.96 -12.80
CA THR A 94 14.55 -17.18 -12.47
C THR A 94 13.91 -17.90 -11.30
N ARG A 95 13.97 -19.24 -11.28
CA ARG A 95 13.40 -20.05 -10.19
C ARG A 95 14.11 -19.81 -8.85
N THR A 96 15.40 -19.53 -8.90
CA THR A 96 16.25 -19.27 -7.72
C THR A 96 17.07 -18.00 -7.93
N ALA A 97 17.39 -17.32 -6.83
CA ALA A 97 18.33 -16.21 -6.80
C ALA A 97 19.77 -16.63 -6.42
N ASP A 98 19.97 -17.90 -6.03
CA ASP A 98 21.29 -18.43 -5.66
C ASP A 98 22.20 -18.48 -6.88
N VAL A 99 23.27 -17.68 -6.85
CA VAL A 99 24.25 -17.54 -7.93
C VAL A 99 24.86 -18.89 -8.33
N ARG A 100 24.95 -19.86 -7.42
CA ARG A 100 25.55 -21.19 -7.68
C ARG A 100 24.73 -22.06 -8.62
N TYR A 101 23.40 -21.93 -8.58
CA TYR A 101 22.46 -22.79 -9.31
C TYR A 101 21.51 -22.01 -10.22
N ARG A 102 21.81 -20.72 -10.45
CA ARG A 102 20.95 -19.83 -11.23
C ARG A 102 21.01 -20.21 -12.72
N ALA A 103 19.86 -20.61 -13.27
CA ALA A 103 19.70 -20.75 -14.71
C ALA A 103 19.85 -19.40 -15.42
N VAL A 104 20.24 -19.43 -16.71
CA VAL A 104 20.36 -18.23 -17.53
C VAL A 104 19.01 -17.49 -17.54
N PRO A 105 18.95 -16.21 -17.15
CA PRO A 105 17.71 -15.45 -17.11
C PRO A 105 17.07 -15.35 -18.49
N TRP A 106 15.75 -15.45 -18.56
CA TRP A 106 15.03 -15.24 -19.81
C TRP A 106 15.08 -13.75 -20.18
N GLU A 107 15.61 -13.44 -21.36
CA GLU A 107 15.70 -12.07 -21.89
C GLU A 107 14.57 -11.82 -22.90
N LEU A 108 13.80 -10.75 -22.67
CA LEU A 108 12.77 -10.34 -23.62
C LEU A 108 13.38 -9.56 -24.78
N PRO A 109 12.76 -9.62 -25.98
CA PRO A 109 13.18 -8.79 -27.09
C PRO A 109 13.09 -7.32 -26.70
N CYS A 110 14.17 -6.59 -26.99
CA CYS A 110 14.35 -5.22 -26.56
C CYS A 110 13.23 -4.28 -27.03
N GLY A 111 12.71 -4.47 -28.24
CA GLY A 111 11.61 -3.68 -28.77
C GLY A 111 10.32 -3.75 -27.93
N LEU A 112 10.05 -4.87 -27.27
CA LEU A 112 8.83 -5.02 -26.48
C LEU A 112 8.88 -4.17 -25.20
N THR A 113 9.98 -4.23 -24.44
CA THR A 113 10.12 -3.45 -23.20
C THR A 113 10.11 -1.95 -23.49
N GLU A 114 10.83 -1.52 -24.53
CA GLU A 114 10.89 -0.10 -24.92
C GLU A 114 9.55 0.39 -25.48
N SER A 115 8.77 -0.46 -26.16
CA SER A 115 7.43 -0.11 -26.68
C SER A 115 6.41 0.11 -25.56
N VAL A 116 6.43 -0.73 -24.53
CA VAL A 116 5.55 -0.56 -23.36
C VAL A 116 5.96 0.69 -22.58
N GLU A 117 7.25 0.95 -22.45
CA GLU A 117 7.76 2.14 -21.76
C GLU A 117 7.33 3.44 -22.46
N VAL A 118 7.50 3.56 -23.78
CA VAL A 118 7.07 4.78 -24.50
C VAL A 118 5.56 4.96 -24.44
N LEU A 119 4.77 3.88 -24.49
CA LEU A 119 3.32 3.96 -24.33
C LEU A 119 2.93 4.57 -22.96
N CYS A 120 3.61 4.14 -21.88
CA CYS A 120 3.42 4.72 -20.56
C CYS A 120 3.86 6.20 -20.50
N LEU A 121 4.99 6.54 -21.10
CA LEU A 121 5.48 7.92 -21.16
C LEU A 121 4.51 8.84 -21.92
N LEU A 122 3.89 8.37 -23.01
CA LEU A 122 2.86 9.12 -23.74
C LEU A 122 1.64 9.42 -22.87
N VAL A 123 1.19 8.46 -22.07
CA VAL A 123 0.10 8.68 -21.10
C VAL A 123 0.50 9.74 -20.06
N PHE A 124 1.75 9.74 -19.59
CA PHE A 124 2.24 10.77 -18.67
C PHE A 124 2.40 12.16 -19.31
N VAL A 125 2.76 12.23 -20.59
CA VAL A 125 2.76 13.49 -21.35
C VAL A 125 1.33 14.03 -21.48
N ALA A 126 0.35 13.16 -21.73
CA ALA A 126 -1.06 13.53 -21.75
C ALA A 126 -1.57 13.99 -20.36
N ASP A 127 -1.13 13.33 -19.29
CA ASP A 127 -1.46 13.75 -17.92
C ASP A 127 -0.90 15.14 -17.58
N LEU A 128 0.38 15.38 -17.90
CA LEU A 128 1.02 16.68 -17.67
C LEU A 128 0.36 17.79 -18.50
N SER A 129 0.01 17.52 -19.76
CA SER A 129 -0.62 18.52 -20.64
C SER A 129 -2.01 18.92 -20.15
N VAL A 130 -2.83 17.95 -19.71
CA VAL A 130 -4.15 18.21 -19.12
C VAL A 130 -3.99 19.01 -17.81
N LYS A 131 -3.06 18.64 -16.93
CA LYS A 131 -2.78 19.40 -15.70
C LYS A 131 -2.31 20.83 -16.00
N GLY A 132 -1.38 21.00 -16.94
CA GLY A 132 -0.87 22.31 -17.35
C GLY A 132 -1.96 23.22 -17.90
N TYR A 133 -2.90 22.66 -18.68
CA TYR A 133 -4.05 23.38 -19.19
C TYR A 133 -5.01 23.81 -18.07
N LEU A 134 -5.41 22.87 -17.19
CA LEU A 134 -6.41 23.08 -16.13
C LEU A 134 -5.98 24.09 -15.06
N PHE A 135 -4.72 24.08 -14.62
CA PHE A 135 -4.21 24.99 -13.58
C PHE A 135 -3.72 26.34 -14.14
N GLY A 136 -3.39 26.38 -15.43
CA GLY A 136 -2.87 27.58 -16.09
C GLY A 136 -1.35 27.79 -15.92
N TRP A 137 -0.79 28.53 -16.88
CA TRP A 137 0.67 28.64 -17.07
C TRP A 137 1.40 29.30 -15.89
N ALA A 138 0.82 30.34 -15.29
CA ALA A 138 1.44 31.04 -14.16
C ALA A 138 1.50 30.17 -12.90
N HIS A 139 0.51 29.29 -12.69
CA HIS A 139 0.54 28.33 -11.58
C HIS A 139 1.55 27.21 -11.85
N PHE A 140 1.59 26.73 -13.09
CA PHE A 140 2.51 25.67 -13.53
C PHE A 140 3.98 25.99 -13.22
N GLN A 141 4.43 27.23 -13.47
CA GLN A 141 5.80 27.65 -13.18
C GLN A 141 6.11 27.79 -11.68
N LYS A 142 5.08 28.03 -10.85
CA LYS A 142 5.25 28.17 -9.39
C LYS A 142 5.26 26.83 -8.67
N ASP A 143 4.55 25.83 -9.19
CA ASP A 143 4.50 24.51 -8.56
C ASP A 143 5.73 23.67 -8.93
N LEU A 144 6.64 23.54 -7.96
CA LEU A 144 7.86 22.72 -8.06
C LEU A 144 7.58 21.26 -8.43
N TRP A 145 6.42 20.72 -8.05
CA TRP A 145 6.05 19.34 -8.37
C TRP A 145 5.73 19.15 -9.85
N LEU A 146 5.04 20.11 -10.47
CA LEU A 146 4.75 20.09 -11.91
C LEU A 146 6.00 20.35 -12.74
N LEU A 147 6.87 21.26 -12.29
CA LEU A 147 8.17 21.50 -12.93
C LEU A 147 9.07 20.26 -12.85
N GLY A 148 9.16 19.63 -11.68
CA GLY A 148 9.89 18.38 -11.50
C GLY A 148 9.34 17.25 -12.39
N TYR A 149 8.02 17.21 -12.59
CA TYR A 149 7.39 16.25 -13.50
C TYR A 149 7.73 16.48 -14.96
N LEU A 150 7.76 17.74 -15.42
CA LEU A 150 8.23 18.10 -16.74
C LEU A 150 9.69 17.67 -16.95
N VAL A 151 10.58 17.99 -15.99
CA VAL A 151 12.01 17.64 -16.07
C VAL A 151 12.18 16.12 -16.11
N ALA A 152 11.52 15.37 -15.22
CA ALA A 152 11.60 13.92 -15.20
C ALA A 152 11.12 13.29 -16.52
N LEU A 153 10.02 13.80 -17.10
CA LEU A 153 9.53 13.33 -18.40
C LEU A 153 10.51 13.63 -19.54
N VAL A 154 11.06 14.84 -19.61
CA VAL A 154 12.03 15.20 -20.66
C VAL A 154 13.28 14.32 -20.56
N VAL A 155 13.84 14.14 -19.36
CA VAL A 155 15.01 13.26 -19.17
C VAL A 155 14.67 11.82 -19.56
N SER A 156 13.48 11.32 -19.21
CA SER A 156 13.06 9.95 -19.54
C SER A 156 12.87 9.74 -21.04
N LEU A 157 12.32 10.73 -21.76
CA LEU A 157 12.15 10.71 -23.21
C LEU A 157 13.49 10.80 -23.95
N VAL A 158 14.39 11.69 -23.52
CA VAL A 158 15.74 11.80 -24.10
C VAL A 158 16.49 10.49 -23.92
N ASP A 159 16.52 9.97 -22.70
CA ASP A 159 17.15 8.69 -22.41
C ASP A 159 16.52 7.60 -23.32
N TRP A 160 15.20 7.62 -23.58
CA TRP A 160 14.52 6.57 -24.35
C TRP A 160 14.95 6.61 -25.81
N THR A 161 15.06 7.82 -26.38
CA THR A 161 15.61 7.99 -27.72
C THR A 161 17.06 7.51 -27.81
N VAL A 162 17.87 7.71 -26.76
CA VAL A 162 19.26 7.23 -26.70
C VAL A 162 19.31 5.70 -26.66
N SER A 163 18.56 5.05 -25.76
CA SER A 163 18.49 3.58 -25.70
C SER A 163 18.01 2.96 -27.02
N LEU A 164 17.02 3.57 -27.69
CA LEU A 164 16.56 3.11 -28.99
C LEU A 164 17.63 3.26 -30.07
N SER A 165 18.36 4.39 -30.07
CA SER A 165 19.44 4.64 -31.04
C SER A 165 20.62 3.69 -30.90
N LEU A 166 20.88 3.19 -29.69
CA LEU A 166 21.96 2.25 -29.37
C LEU A 166 21.52 0.78 -29.47
N VAL A 167 20.34 0.48 -30.02
CA VAL A 167 19.79 -0.89 -30.11
C VAL A 167 19.83 -1.58 -28.73
N CYS A 168 19.51 -0.81 -27.69
CA CYS A 168 19.43 -1.26 -26.30
C CYS A 168 20.75 -1.77 -25.67
N HIS A 169 21.90 -1.50 -26.30
CA HIS A 169 23.23 -1.71 -25.71
C HIS A 169 23.67 -0.52 -24.84
N GLU A 170 22.88 -0.21 -23.82
CA GLU A 170 23.21 0.83 -22.85
C GLU A 170 23.39 0.22 -21.45
N PRO A 171 24.56 0.42 -20.81
CA PRO A 171 24.85 -0.20 -19.52
C PRO A 171 24.07 0.42 -18.35
N LEU A 172 23.72 1.71 -18.44
CA LEU A 172 23.05 2.46 -17.37
C LEU A 172 21.84 3.20 -17.92
N ARG A 173 20.63 2.75 -17.55
CA ARG A 173 19.37 3.41 -17.94
C ARG A 173 18.90 4.37 -16.84
N VAL A 174 19.15 5.66 -17.01
CA VAL A 174 18.85 6.70 -15.99
C VAL A 174 17.33 6.81 -15.74
N ARG A 175 16.50 6.58 -16.75
CA ARG A 175 15.03 6.58 -16.68
C ARG A 175 14.48 5.75 -15.52
N ARG A 176 15.14 4.62 -15.20
CA ARG A 176 14.66 3.66 -14.19
C ARG A 176 14.63 4.28 -12.80
N LEU A 177 15.60 5.15 -12.50
CA LEU A 177 15.68 5.88 -11.24
C LEU A 177 14.58 6.93 -11.10
N LEU A 178 14.06 7.43 -12.21
CA LEU A 178 13.00 8.44 -12.24
C LEU A 178 11.60 7.84 -12.12
N ARG A 179 11.38 6.55 -12.42
CA ARG A 179 10.04 5.92 -12.38
C ARG A 179 9.30 6.08 -11.04
N PRO A 180 9.94 5.94 -9.86
CA PRO A 180 9.27 6.17 -8.57
C PRO A 180 8.75 7.60 -8.40
N PHE A 181 9.33 8.58 -9.11
CA PHE A 181 8.84 9.96 -9.10
C PHE A 181 7.41 10.08 -9.63
N PHE A 182 7.02 9.26 -10.62
CA PHE A 182 5.65 9.28 -11.16
C PHE A 182 4.61 8.84 -10.12
N LEU A 183 4.96 7.89 -9.26
CA LEU A 183 4.13 7.48 -8.12
C LEU A 183 4.02 8.61 -7.08
N LEU A 184 5.16 9.23 -6.74
CA LEU A 184 5.23 10.35 -5.81
C LEU A 184 4.41 11.56 -6.31
N GLN A 185 4.45 11.82 -7.60
CA GLN A 185 3.75 12.94 -8.21
C GLN A 185 2.23 12.77 -8.21
N ASN A 186 1.74 11.54 -8.37
CA ASN A 186 0.31 11.27 -8.35
C ASN A 186 -0.28 11.24 -6.92
N SER A 187 0.48 10.72 -5.95
CA SER A 187 -0.02 10.56 -4.58
C SER A 187 0.07 11.84 -3.75
N SER A 188 -1.10 12.40 -3.39
CA SER A 188 -1.18 13.57 -2.50
C SER A 188 -0.69 13.27 -1.08
N MET A 189 -0.87 12.03 -0.61
CA MET A 189 -0.42 11.60 0.72
C MET A 189 1.09 11.50 0.78
N MET A 190 1.73 10.93 -0.25
CA MET A 190 3.20 10.82 -0.31
C MET A 190 3.88 12.19 -0.37
N LYS A 191 3.29 13.17 -1.07
CA LYS A 191 3.81 14.55 -1.05
C LYS A 191 3.76 15.16 0.34
N LYS A 192 2.68 14.94 1.09
CA LYS A 192 2.55 15.43 2.46
C LYS A 192 3.54 14.74 3.40
N THR A 193 3.74 13.43 3.28
CA THR A 193 4.71 12.69 4.11
C THR A 193 6.15 13.07 3.78
N LEU A 194 6.52 13.24 2.50
CA LEU A 194 7.85 13.73 2.12
C LEU A 194 8.10 15.15 2.62
N LYS A 195 7.09 16.04 2.52
CA LYS A 195 7.16 17.37 3.11
C LYS A 195 7.40 17.28 4.61
N CYS A 196 6.70 16.38 5.32
CA CYS A 196 6.92 16.13 6.75
C CYS A 196 8.35 15.69 7.05
N ILE A 197 8.87 14.68 6.36
CA ILE A 197 10.23 14.18 6.54
C ILE A 197 11.23 15.32 6.32
N ARG A 198 11.02 16.15 5.29
CA ARG A 198 11.87 17.32 5.04
C ARG A 198 11.87 18.32 6.20
N TRP A 199 10.74 18.54 6.85
CA TRP A 199 10.66 19.44 8.01
C TRP A 199 11.26 18.84 9.28
N SER A 200 11.23 17.52 9.45
CA SER A 200 11.85 16.84 10.61
C SER A 200 13.36 16.59 10.43
N LEU A 201 13.88 16.57 9.19
CA LEU A 201 15.31 16.39 8.89
C LEU A 201 16.26 17.30 9.71
N PRO A 202 16.05 18.62 9.86
CA PRO A 202 16.98 19.47 10.63
C PRO A 202 17.09 19.07 12.10
N GLU A 203 15.99 18.62 12.72
CA GLU A 203 16.01 18.16 14.11
C GLU A 203 16.62 16.76 14.23
N MET A 204 16.32 15.86 13.29
CA MET A 204 16.98 14.56 13.24
C MET A 204 18.49 14.70 13.02
N ALA A 205 18.93 15.71 12.28
CA ALA A 205 20.35 15.98 12.05
C ALA A 205 21.10 16.37 13.34
N SER A 206 20.47 17.10 14.27
CA SER A 206 21.12 17.45 15.55
C SER A 206 21.29 16.23 16.46
N VAL A 207 20.31 15.33 16.49
CA VAL A 207 20.40 14.04 17.21
C VAL A 207 21.41 13.12 16.53
N GLY A 208 21.42 13.08 15.19
CA GLY A 208 22.41 12.34 14.41
C GLY A 208 23.83 12.84 14.67
N LEU A 209 24.03 14.15 14.83
CA LEU A 209 25.31 14.74 15.21
C LEU A 209 25.72 14.32 16.63
N LEU A 210 24.79 14.36 17.59
CA LEU A 210 25.06 13.89 18.96
C LEU A 210 25.45 12.41 18.98
N LEU A 211 24.75 11.58 18.20
CA LEU A 211 25.05 10.16 18.02
C LEU A 211 26.43 9.95 17.36
N ALA A 212 26.78 10.76 16.36
CA ALA A 212 28.10 10.69 15.72
C ALA A 212 29.23 11.07 16.70
N ILE A 213 29.05 12.13 17.49
CA ILE A 213 30.01 12.52 18.54
C ILE A 213 30.15 11.40 19.58
N HIS A 214 29.04 10.79 19.99
CA HIS A 214 29.02 9.66 20.90
C HIS A 214 29.82 8.47 20.35
N LEU A 215 29.57 8.09 19.10
CA LEU A 215 30.31 7.00 18.43
C LEU A 215 31.79 7.33 18.33
N CYS A 216 32.17 8.55 17.92
CA CYS A 216 33.57 8.97 17.84
C CYS A 216 34.26 8.93 19.22
N PHE A 217 33.62 9.44 20.27
CA PHE A 217 34.14 9.42 21.63
C PHE A 217 34.39 7.98 22.12
N PHE A 218 33.42 7.08 21.94
CA PHE A 218 33.58 5.68 22.33
C PHE A 218 34.51 4.88 21.43
N THR A 219 34.69 5.28 20.18
CA THR A 219 35.72 4.71 19.30
C THR A 219 37.11 5.03 19.82
N MET A 220 37.38 6.30 20.16
CA MET A 220 38.66 6.71 20.75
C MET A 220 38.89 6.06 22.11
N PHE A 221 37.86 6.03 22.97
CA PHE A 221 37.93 5.40 24.28
C PHE A 221 38.12 3.88 24.18
N GLY A 222 37.41 3.21 23.28
CA GLY A 222 37.54 1.78 23.02
C GLY A 222 38.93 1.41 22.54
N MET A 223 39.46 2.16 21.56
CA MET A 223 40.85 1.96 21.11
C MET A 223 41.85 2.14 22.25
N LEU A 224 41.69 3.12 23.15
CA LEU A 224 42.60 3.31 24.29
C LEU A 224 42.45 2.22 25.36
N LEU A 225 41.22 1.84 25.70
CA LEU A 225 40.91 0.84 26.73
C LEU A 225 41.43 -0.55 26.31
N PHE A 226 41.25 -0.91 25.04
CA PHE A 226 41.71 -2.19 24.49
C PHE A 226 43.14 -2.14 23.92
N ALA A 227 43.79 -0.96 23.87
CA ALA A 227 45.20 -0.86 23.44
C ALA A 227 46.23 -1.15 24.55
N GLY A 228 45.83 -1.08 25.83
CA GLY A 228 46.77 -0.95 26.97
C GLY A 228 46.87 -2.11 27.96
N GLY A 229 46.21 -3.25 27.75
CA GLY A 229 46.26 -4.40 28.67
C GLY A 229 47.41 -5.36 28.37
N LYS A 230 48.18 -5.77 29.40
CA LYS A 230 49.18 -6.84 29.28
C LYS A 230 48.53 -8.16 28.86
N GLN A 231 48.87 -8.60 27.65
CA GLN A 231 49.15 -9.98 27.21
C GLN A 231 48.48 -11.10 28.01
N ASP A 232 47.17 -11.25 27.82
CA ASP A 232 46.47 -12.53 27.94
C ASP A 232 45.99 -12.90 26.51
N ASP A 233 46.30 -14.11 26.03
CA ASP A 233 46.07 -14.57 24.65
C ASP A 233 44.63 -14.35 24.12
N GLY A 234 43.65 -14.25 25.01
CA GLY A 234 42.26 -13.95 24.65
C GLY A 234 41.98 -12.48 24.32
N GLN A 235 42.62 -11.54 25.03
CA GLN A 235 42.33 -10.10 24.92
C GLN A 235 43.03 -9.46 23.70
N ASP A 236 44.17 -10.01 23.29
CA ASP A 236 44.87 -9.59 22.06
C ASP A 236 44.08 -9.97 20.80
N ARG A 237 43.35 -11.10 20.81
CA ARG A 237 42.54 -11.56 19.67
C ARG A 237 41.33 -10.66 19.42
N GLU A 238 40.69 -10.15 20.46
CA GLU A 238 39.55 -9.21 20.36
C GLU A 238 39.99 -7.82 19.90
N ARG A 239 41.14 -7.34 20.39
CA ARG A 239 41.75 -6.10 19.91
C ARG A 239 42.06 -6.17 18.42
N LEU A 240 42.67 -7.27 17.97
CA LEU A 240 43.03 -7.51 16.56
C LEU A 240 41.79 -7.65 15.65
N ALA A 241 40.68 -8.16 16.18
CA ALA A 241 39.44 -8.38 15.42
C ALA A 241 38.53 -7.15 15.32
N TYR A 242 38.47 -6.29 16.35
CA TYR A 242 37.48 -5.20 16.41
C TYR A 242 38.08 -3.79 16.58
N PHE A 243 39.21 -3.65 17.29
CA PHE A 243 39.73 -2.33 17.70
C PHE A 243 41.13 -2.02 17.15
N ARG A 244 41.46 -2.57 15.97
CA ARG A 244 42.78 -2.42 15.35
C ARG A 244 42.99 -1.04 14.73
N ASN A 245 42.04 -0.60 13.92
CA ASN A 245 42.09 0.66 13.19
C ASN A 245 40.87 1.53 13.51
N LEU A 246 40.99 2.85 13.32
CA LEU A 246 39.88 3.78 13.51
C LEU A 246 38.61 3.44 12.68
N PRO A 247 38.68 3.17 11.35
CA PRO A 247 37.47 2.81 10.58
C PRO A 247 36.86 1.47 11.03
N GLU A 248 37.69 0.49 11.33
CA GLU A 248 37.28 -0.85 11.78
C GLU A 248 36.56 -0.76 13.14
N SER A 249 37.18 -0.06 14.09
CA SER A 249 36.60 0.24 15.42
C SER A 249 35.27 1.00 15.32
N LEU A 250 35.19 2.00 14.44
CA LEU A 250 33.97 2.77 14.20
C LEU A 250 32.87 1.90 13.61
N THR A 251 33.19 1.03 12.64
CA THR A 251 32.22 0.08 12.07
C THR A 251 31.74 -0.93 13.09
N SER A 252 32.64 -1.48 13.92
CA SER A 252 32.26 -2.43 14.97
C SER A 252 31.33 -1.80 16.00
N LEU A 253 31.58 -0.55 16.41
CA LEU A 253 30.70 0.18 17.33
C LEU A 253 29.38 0.63 16.69
N LEU A 254 29.36 0.95 15.40
CA LEU A 254 28.13 1.25 14.66
C LEU A 254 27.25 0.01 14.52
N VAL A 255 27.84 -1.15 14.22
CA VAL A 255 27.14 -2.44 14.20
C VAL A 255 26.62 -2.78 15.61
N LEU A 256 27.42 -2.53 16.65
CA LEU A 256 27.01 -2.72 18.05
C LEU A 256 25.87 -1.80 18.48
N LEU A 257 25.81 -0.56 17.97
CA LEU A 257 24.68 0.36 18.20
C LEU A 257 23.36 -0.25 17.69
N THR A 258 23.40 -0.98 16.58
CA THR A 258 22.24 -1.73 16.05
C THR A 258 22.06 -3.11 16.69
N THR A 259 22.94 -3.50 17.63
CA THR A 259 23.00 -4.81 18.30
C THR A 259 23.14 -6.02 17.36
N ALA A 260 23.53 -5.81 16.10
CA ALA A 260 23.58 -6.87 15.09
C ALA A 260 24.70 -7.91 15.33
N ASN A 261 25.68 -7.58 16.17
CA ASN A 261 26.79 -8.45 16.55
C ASN A 261 26.81 -8.81 18.05
N ASN A 262 25.68 -8.70 18.77
CA ASN A 262 25.60 -9.16 20.16
C ASN A 262 25.25 -10.66 20.18
N PRO A 263 26.09 -11.58 20.68
CA PRO A 263 27.16 -11.38 21.68
C PRO A 263 28.59 -11.21 21.14
N ASP A 264 28.89 -11.53 19.87
CA ASP A 264 30.26 -11.64 19.34
C ASP A 264 31.15 -10.37 19.43
N GLY A 265 30.56 -9.17 19.39
CA GLY A 265 31.27 -7.90 19.56
C GLY A 265 31.50 -7.49 21.03
N ALA A 266 30.78 -8.14 21.97
CA ALA A 266 30.78 -7.84 23.40
C ALA A 266 31.18 -9.05 24.28
N CYS A 267 31.45 -10.21 23.68
CA CYS A 267 31.81 -11.44 24.38
C CYS A 267 33.27 -11.40 24.83
N ARG A 268 33.54 -10.55 25.84
CA ARG A 268 34.53 -10.65 26.94
C ARG A 268 35.05 -9.31 27.44
N ALA A 269 34.67 -8.20 26.80
CA ALA A 269 34.86 -6.88 27.39
C ALA A 269 33.78 -6.56 28.43
N ARG A 270 33.73 -7.38 29.49
CA ARG A 270 33.18 -7.13 30.83
C ARG A 270 31.70 -6.75 30.90
N GLU A 271 30.94 -7.65 31.54
CA GLU A 271 29.60 -7.52 32.11
C GLU A 271 29.38 -6.20 32.88
N GLY A 272 29.18 -5.12 32.15
CA GLY A 272 28.84 -3.81 32.70
C GLY A 272 27.41 -3.45 32.33
N PRO A 273 26.48 -3.24 33.28
CA PRO A 273 25.10 -2.84 32.97
C PRO A 273 25.04 -1.53 32.15
N TRP A 274 26.09 -0.71 32.22
CA TRP A 274 26.23 0.58 31.56
C TRP A 274 26.34 0.52 30.02
N GLY A 275 26.86 -0.57 29.44
CA GLY A 275 26.96 -0.73 27.98
C GLY A 275 25.60 -0.99 27.34
N SER A 276 24.86 -1.95 27.92
CA SER A 276 23.50 -2.32 27.48
C SER A 276 22.49 -1.20 27.74
N VAL A 277 22.57 -0.54 28.90
CA VAL A 277 21.72 0.61 29.25
C VAL A 277 21.95 1.79 28.30
N ARG A 278 23.18 2.02 27.84
CA ARG A 278 23.53 3.12 26.93
C ARG A 278 22.95 2.93 25.52
N SER A 279 23.04 1.72 24.96
CA SER A 279 22.45 1.43 23.64
C SER A 279 20.92 1.54 23.66
N LEU A 280 20.28 0.96 24.69
CA LEU A 280 18.83 1.03 24.86
C LEU A 280 18.35 2.47 25.10
N PHE A 281 19.07 3.25 25.91
CA PHE A 281 18.72 4.65 26.15
C PHE A 281 18.79 5.50 24.88
N LEU A 282 19.84 5.36 24.07
CA LEU A 282 20.02 6.15 22.84
C LEU A 282 19.01 5.78 21.76
N MET A 283 18.74 4.49 21.56
CA MET A 283 17.75 4.04 20.57
C MET A 283 16.32 4.42 20.97
N ASN A 284 15.99 4.35 22.26
CA ASN A 284 14.68 4.78 22.77
C ASN A 284 14.53 6.31 22.72
N LEU A 285 15.58 7.07 23.01
CA LEU A 285 15.59 8.53 22.89
C LEU A 285 15.41 8.96 21.42
N LEU A 286 16.12 8.31 20.49
CA LEU A 286 15.96 8.56 19.05
C LEU A 286 14.52 8.30 18.60
N THR A 287 13.94 7.17 19.03
CA THR A 287 12.55 6.81 18.71
C THR A 287 11.56 7.83 19.29
N ALA A 288 11.79 8.29 20.52
CA ALA A 288 10.95 9.30 21.16
C ALA A 288 11.00 10.66 20.45
N ILE A 289 12.18 11.08 19.97
CA ILE A 289 12.34 12.33 19.20
C ILE A 289 11.68 12.23 17.83
N ILE A 290 11.83 11.09 17.14
CA ILE A 290 11.14 10.86 15.87
C ILE A 290 9.62 10.89 16.09
N TYR A 291 9.11 10.24 17.14
CA TYR A 291 7.69 10.20 17.46
C TYR A 291 7.13 11.59 17.81
N SER A 292 7.82 12.37 18.64
CA SER A 292 7.37 13.70 19.04
C SER A 292 7.20 14.62 17.83
N GLN A 293 8.08 14.51 16.85
CA GLN A 293 7.99 15.25 15.59
C GLN A 293 6.90 14.73 14.65
N PHE A 294 6.73 13.42 14.53
CA PHE A 294 5.65 12.84 13.72
C PHE A 294 4.25 13.16 14.28
N ARG A 295 4.09 13.24 15.61
CA ARG A 295 2.81 13.59 16.25
C ARG A 295 2.32 14.99 15.86
N GLY A 296 3.22 15.98 15.81
CA GLY A 296 2.88 17.34 15.40
C GLY A 296 2.37 17.43 13.95
N TYR A 297 2.86 16.54 13.08
CA TYR A 297 2.44 16.48 11.68
C TYR A 297 1.01 15.98 11.47
N LEU A 298 0.60 14.90 12.15
CA LEU A 298 -0.75 14.35 11.97
C LEU A 298 -1.82 15.42 12.22
N MET A 299 -1.62 16.20 13.30
CA MET A 299 -2.53 17.28 13.67
C MET A 299 -2.55 18.38 12.61
N LYS A 300 -1.39 18.83 12.13
CA LYS A 300 -1.28 19.84 11.07
C LYS A 300 -1.91 19.37 9.76
N SER A 301 -1.73 18.10 9.40
CA SER A 301 -2.34 17.49 8.21
C SER A 301 -3.86 17.48 8.29
N LEU A 302 -4.43 17.04 9.42
CA LEU A 302 -5.87 17.07 9.65
C LEU A 302 -6.44 18.50 9.62
N GLN A 303 -5.75 19.46 10.26
CA GLN A 303 -6.13 20.88 10.23
C GLN A 303 -6.17 21.43 8.79
N THR A 304 -5.15 21.15 7.97
CA THR A 304 -5.16 21.58 6.56
C THR A 304 -6.27 20.93 5.73
N SER A 305 -6.60 19.66 6.04
CA SER A 305 -7.72 18.96 5.39
C SER A 305 -9.06 19.60 5.72
N LEU A 306 -9.29 19.91 7.01
CA LEU A 306 -10.50 20.60 7.48
C LEU A 306 -10.60 22.03 6.94
N PHE A 307 -9.48 22.74 6.86
CA PHE A 307 -9.42 24.08 6.29
C PHE A 307 -9.86 24.07 4.82
N ARG A 308 -9.29 23.18 4.00
CA ARG A 308 -9.70 23.01 2.59
C ARG A 308 -11.17 22.65 2.44
N ARG A 309 -11.69 21.80 3.33
CA ARG A 309 -13.10 21.43 3.35
C ARG A 309 -14.00 22.65 3.61
N ARG A 310 -13.65 23.49 4.59
CA ARG A 310 -14.37 24.73 4.92
C ARG A 310 -14.25 25.79 3.83
N LEU A 311 -13.11 25.86 3.16
CA LEU A 311 -12.93 26.76 2.02
C LEU A 311 -13.83 26.32 0.85
N GLY A 312 -13.91 25.01 0.58
CA GLY A 312 -14.76 24.48 -0.49
C GLY A 312 -16.26 24.67 -0.25
N THR A 313 -16.75 24.44 0.96
CA THR A 313 -18.14 24.79 1.33
C THR A 313 -18.41 26.27 1.20
N ARG A 314 -17.47 27.12 1.63
CA ARG A 314 -17.62 28.58 1.58
C ARG A 314 -17.66 29.09 0.14
N ALA A 315 -16.75 28.63 -0.71
CA ALA A 315 -16.73 28.97 -2.13
C ALA A 315 -18.02 28.52 -2.82
N ALA A 316 -18.51 27.32 -2.52
CA ALA A 316 -19.77 26.80 -3.05
C ALA A 316 -20.98 27.65 -2.59
N PHE A 317 -20.98 28.13 -1.34
CA PHE A 317 -21.99 29.05 -0.83
C PHE A 317 -21.98 30.40 -1.56
N GLU A 318 -20.80 30.96 -1.82
CA GLU A 318 -20.65 32.25 -2.51
C GLU A 318 -21.09 32.19 -3.97
N VAL A 319 -20.80 31.08 -4.67
CA VAL A 319 -21.31 30.85 -6.03
C VAL A 319 -22.83 30.77 -6.04
N LEU A 320 -23.44 30.04 -5.10
CA LEU A 320 -24.91 29.91 -5.04
C LEU A 320 -25.62 31.17 -4.53
N SER A 321 -25.02 31.94 -3.64
CA SER A 321 -25.63 33.19 -3.17
C SER A 321 -25.60 34.27 -4.24
N SER A 322 -24.58 34.28 -5.10
CA SER A 322 -24.52 35.15 -6.28
C SER A 322 -25.63 34.86 -7.30
N MET A 323 -26.13 33.62 -7.37
CA MET A 323 -27.26 33.22 -8.21
C MET A 323 -28.59 33.88 -7.78
N ALA A 324 -28.73 34.23 -6.51
CA ALA A 324 -29.96 34.77 -5.94
C ALA A 324 -30.05 36.31 -5.99
N GLY A 325 -28.93 37.01 -6.21
CA GLY A 325 -28.82 38.47 -6.06
C GLY A 325 -29.36 39.31 -7.24
N GLU A 326 -29.76 38.71 -8.36
CA GLU A 326 -30.21 39.47 -9.55
C GLU A 326 -31.72 39.79 -9.58
N GLU A 327 -32.52 39.26 -8.66
CA GLU A 327 -33.97 39.49 -8.59
C GLU A 327 -34.38 40.37 -7.39
N GLY A 328 -34.18 41.68 -7.51
CA GLY A 328 -34.94 42.71 -6.78
C GLY A 328 -34.56 43.05 -5.32
N ALA A 329 -34.38 44.35 -5.08
CA ALA A 329 -34.30 45.11 -3.83
C ALA A 329 -34.37 44.32 -2.49
N PHE A 330 -33.18 43.93 -2.01
CA PHE A 330 -32.70 43.74 -0.63
C PHE A 330 -31.74 42.53 -0.63
N PRO A 331 -30.42 42.73 -0.46
CA PRO A 331 -29.46 41.63 -0.51
C PRO A 331 -29.53 40.84 0.79
N GLN A 332 -30.50 39.93 0.92
CA GLN A 332 -30.38 38.87 1.89
C GLN A 332 -29.30 37.91 1.39
N ALA A 333 -28.11 38.01 1.99
CA ALA A 333 -26.96 37.16 1.70
C ALA A 333 -27.25 35.71 2.13
N GLY A 334 -27.95 34.96 1.27
CA GLY A 334 -28.32 33.58 1.56
C GLY A 334 -28.75 32.79 0.33
N VAL A 335 -28.68 31.47 0.44
CA VAL A 335 -28.97 30.55 -0.66
C VAL A 335 -30.43 30.12 -0.60
N LYS A 336 -31.18 30.33 -1.70
CA LYS A 336 -32.56 29.83 -1.82
C LYS A 336 -32.55 28.29 -1.86
N PRO A 337 -33.32 27.59 -1.01
CA PRO A 337 -33.37 26.12 -0.99
C PRO A 337 -33.74 25.45 -2.32
N GLN A 338 -34.53 26.14 -3.17
CA GLN A 338 -34.94 25.65 -4.49
C GLN A 338 -33.76 25.50 -5.46
N ASN A 339 -32.85 26.48 -5.48
CA ASN A 339 -31.64 26.43 -6.30
C ASN A 339 -30.72 25.29 -5.83
N LEU A 340 -30.62 25.09 -4.52
CA LEU A 340 -29.86 23.98 -3.96
C LEU A 340 -30.46 22.63 -4.35
N LEU A 341 -31.78 22.45 -4.27
CA LEU A 341 -32.44 21.21 -4.69
C LEU A 341 -32.22 20.88 -6.17
N GLN A 342 -32.29 21.88 -7.05
CA GLN A 342 -32.04 21.69 -8.49
C GLN A 342 -30.60 21.20 -8.74
N VAL A 343 -29.63 21.83 -8.08
CA VAL A 343 -28.23 21.44 -8.21
C VAL A 343 -27.99 20.04 -7.60
N LEU A 344 -28.57 19.75 -6.44
CA LEU A 344 -28.47 18.43 -5.82
C LEU A 344 -29.03 17.31 -6.70
N GLN A 345 -30.04 17.59 -7.51
CA GLN A 345 -30.61 16.62 -8.43
C GLN A 345 -29.61 16.21 -9.53
N GLU A 346 -28.79 17.14 -10.01
CA GLU A 346 -27.79 16.89 -11.07
C GLU A 346 -26.47 16.28 -10.57
N VAL A 347 -26.15 16.44 -9.28
CA VAL A 347 -24.91 15.89 -8.73
C VAL A 347 -24.99 14.38 -8.46
N GLN A 348 -23.90 13.69 -8.81
CA GLN A 348 -23.67 12.27 -8.54
C GLN A 348 -23.13 12.10 -7.11
N LEU A 349 -24.02 12.08 -6.13
CA LEU A 349 -23.71 11.68 -4.76
C LEU A 349 -24.25 10.26 -4.50
N ASP A 350 -23.71 9.61 -3.46
CA ASP A 350 -24.27 8.34 -2.98
C ASP A 350 -25.77 8.53 -2.67
N SER A 351 -26.61 7.58 -3.10
CA SER A 351 -28.06 7.78 -3.12
C SER A 351 -28.63 8.04 -1.73
N SER A 352 -28.07 7.38 -0.72
CA SER A 352 -28.41 7.54 0.70
C SER A 352 -28.16 8.98 1.20
N HIS A 353 -26.95 9.50 0.97
CA HIS A 353 -26.58 10.86 1.39
C HIS A 353 -27.34 11.92 0.62
N LYS A 354 -27.62 11.66 -0.66
CA LYS A 354 -28.39 12.56 -1.52
C LYS A 354 -29.83 12.72 -1.02
N GLU A 355 -30.49 11.62 -0.65
CA GLU A 355 -31.86 11.64 -0.13
C GLU A 355 -31.96 12.39 1.21
N VAL A 356 -31.08 12.08 2.17
CA VAL A 356 -31.02 12.78 3.47
C VAL A 356 -30.78 14.26 3.29
N MET A 357 -29.89 14.65 2.38
CA MET A 357 -29.61 16.06 2.10
C MET A 357 -30.83 16.76 1.49
N MET A 358 -31.53 16.13 0.55
CA MET A 358 -32.75 16.71 -0.01
C MET A 358 -33.85 16.86 1.03
N GLU A 359 -34.01 15.88 1.93
CA GLU A 359 -35.00 15.95 3.01
C GLU A 359 -34.68 17.07 4.00
N GLN A 360 -33.41 17.21 4.40
CA GLN A 360 -32.99 18.32 5.25
C GLN A 360 -33.18 19.68 4.56
N VAL A 361 -32.83 19.82 3.27
CA VAL A 361 -33.03 21.08 2.55
C VAL A 361 -34.52 21.43 2.42
N ARG A 362 -35.41 20.42 2.29
CA ARG A 362 -36.87 20.62 2.27
C ARG A 362 -37.42 21.10 3.61
N SER A 363 -36.81 20.71 4.75
CA SER A 363 -37.29 21.12 6.07
C SER A 363 -37.08 22.61 6.37
N TYR A 364 -36.09 23.26 5.73
CA TYR A 364 -35.84 24.70 5.84
C TYR A 364 -36.88 25.58 5.11
N GLY A 365 -37.75 24.98 4.27
CA GLY A 365 -38.82 25.70 3.57
C GLY A 365 -38.31 26.70 2.53
N SER A 366 -38.78 27.95 2.61
CA SER A 366 -38.42 29.05 1.68
C SER A 366 -37.43 30.07 2.27
N VAL A 367 -36.99 29.88 3.51
CA VAL A 367 -36.06 30.79 4.18
C VAL A 367 -34.66 30.65 3.53
N PRO A 368 -33.99 31.75 3.15
CA PRO A 368 -32.65 31.67 2.59
C PRO A 368 -31.66 31.18 3.64
N LEU A 369 -30.87 30.15 3.30
CA LEU A 369 -29.87 29.59 4.22
C LEU A 369 -28.73 30.58 4.43
N SER A 370 -28.36 30.81 5.69
CA SER A 370 -27.13 31.52 6.06
C SER A 370 -25.89 30.65 5.82
N ALA A 371 -24.70 31.27 5.80
CA ALA A 371 -23.44 30.56 5.58
C ALA A 371 -23.14 29.53 6.68
N ASP A 372 -23.47 29.83 7.94
CA ASP A 372 -23.23 28.93 9.07
C ASP A 372 -24.18 27.73 9.05
N GLU A 373 -25.44 27.94 8.65
CA GLU A 373 -26.42 26.86 8.47
C GLU A 373 -26.04 25.96 7.29
N PHE A 374 -25.59 26.54 6.18
CA PHE A 374 -25.07 25.80 5.04
C PHE A 374 -23.86 24.94 5.43
N GLN A 375 -22.94 25.47 6.25
CA GLN A 375 -21.81 24.71 6.77
C GLN A 375 -22.24 23.55 7.67
N LYS A 376 -23.23 23.78 8.55
CA LYS A 376 -23.76 22.75 9.46
C LYS A 376 -24.44 21.61 8.69
N LEU A 377 -25.20 21.92 7.65
CA LEU A 377 -25.83 20.94 6.76
C LEU A 377 -24.78 19.94 6.23
N PHE A 378 -23.67 20.43 5.67
CA PHE A 378 -22.61 19.56 5.17
C PHE A 378 -21.84 18.80 6.25
N ASN A 379 -21.74 19.34 7.47
CA ASN A 379 -21.08 18.63 8.56
C ASN A 379 -21.90 17.43 9.06
N GLU A 380 -23.23 17.51 9.03
CA GLU A 380 -24.11 16.39 9.40
C GLU A 380 -24.03 15.26 8.36
N LEU A 381 -23.89 15.62 7.09
CA LEU A 381 -23.68 14.69 5.96
C LEU A 381 -22.35 13.94 6.00
N ASP A 382 -21.32 14.53 6.60
CA ASP A 382 -20.02 13.88 6.73
C ASP A 382 -20.00 12.86 7.89
N ARG A 383 -21.09 12.73 8.69
CA ARG A 383 -21.26 11.60 9.60
C ARG A 383 -21.54 10.36 8.76
N SER A 384 -20.63 9.39 8.83
CA SER A 384 -20.80 8.12 8.13
C SER A 384 -22.12 7.46 8.52
N VAL A 385 -23.05 7.37 7.57
CA VAL A 385 -24.26 6.58 7.75
C VAL A 385 -23.82 5.12 7.80
N VAL A 386 -24.02 4.49 8.96
CA VAL A 386 -23.83 3.04 9.09
C VAL A 386 -24.82 2.38 8.13
N LYS A 387 -24.31 1.69 7.11
CA LYS A 387 -25.16 0.97 6.16
C LYS A 387 -26.05 0.00 6.94
N GLU A 388 -27.36 0.21 6.86
CA GLU A 388 -28.32 -0.74 7.42
C GLU A 388 -28.23 -2.05 6.64
N HIS A 389 -28.20 -3.16 7.37
CA HIS A 389 -28.14 -4.48 6.76
C HIS A 389 -29.51 -4.81 6.16
N PRO A 390 -29.58 -5.49 5.00
CA PRO A 390 -30.85 -5.82 4.39
C PRO A 390 -31.69 -6.71 5.32
N PRO A 391 -33.03 -6.59 5.26
CA PRO A 391 -33.92 -7.35 6.13
C PRO A 391 -33.77 -8.85 5.90
N ARG A 392 -33.93 -9.63 6.97
CA ARG A 392 -33.86 -11.09 6.94
C ARG A 392 -35.02 -11.68 6.11
N PRO A 393 -34.84 -12.81 5.42
CA PRO A 393 -35.92 -13.45 4.67
C PRO A 393 -37.06 -13.90 5.59
N ALA A 394 -38.32 -13.73 5.16
CA ALA A 394 -39.49 -14.17 5.92
C ALA A 394 -39.98 -15.54 5.42
N TYR A 395 -39.93 -16.55 6.29
CA TYR A 395 -40.44 -17.89 5.99
C TYR A 395 -41.88 -18.06 6.48
N ARG A 396 -42.73 -18.76 5.71
CA ARG A 396 -44.15 -19.00 6.07
C ARG A 396 -44.35 -20.10 7.11
N SER A 397 -43.47 -21.11 7.16
CA SER A 397 -43.60 -22.24 8.07
C SER A 397 -42.95 -21.96 9.43
N PRO A 398 -43.54 -22.41 10.55
CA PRO A 398 -43.00 -22.19 11.89
C PRO A 398 -41.65 -22.88 12.12
N PHE A 399 -41.41 -24.02 11.48
CA PHE A 399 -40.13 -24.74 11.56
C PHE A 399 -38.96 -23.91 11.00
N LEU A 400 -39.12 -23.34 9.79
CA LEU A 400 -38.09 -22.51 9.16
C LEU A 400 -37.84 -21.20 9.92
N GLN A 401 -38.86 -20.63 10.58
CA GLN A 401 -38.70 -19.47 11.47
C GLN A 401 -37.89 -19.82 12.73
N SER A 402 -38.14 -20.99 13.32
CA SER A 402 -37.35 -21.48 14.46
C SER A 402 -35.89 -21.74 14.07
N ALA A 403 -35.66 -22.37 12.91
CA ALA A 403 -34.33 -22.58 12.36
C ALA A 403 -33.60 -21.25 12.09
N GLN A 404 -34.30 -20.26 11.52
CA GLN A 404 -33.75 -18.92 11.29
C GLN A 404 -33.37 -18.21 12.59
N PHE A 405 -34.16 -18.36 13.65
CA PHE A 405 -33.83 -17.81 14.97
C PHE A 405 -32.58 -18.48 15.56
N LEU A 406 -32.48 -19.81 15.45
CA LEU A 406 -31.35 -20.58 15.97
C LEU A 406 -30.03 -20.25 15.26
N PHE A 407 -30.01 -20.28 13.93
CA PHE A 407 -28.80 -20.04 13.14
C PHE A 407 -28.42 -18.56 13.04
N GLY A 408 -29.37 -17.66 13.30
CA GLY A 408 -29.12 -16.22 13.41
C GLY A 408 -28.72 -15.76 14.82
N HIS A 409 -28.58 -16.68 15.77
CA HIS A 409 -28.22 -16.36 17.15
C HIS A 409 -26.70 -16.21 17.30
N TYR A 410 -26.26 -15.30 18.17
CA TYR A 410 -24.83 -15.00 18.38
C TYR A 410 -24.01 -16.22 18.84
N TYR A 411 -24.64 -17.18 19.52
CA TYR A 411 -23.99 -18.42 19.96
C TYR A 411 -23.54 -19.30 18.80
N PHE A 412 -24.22 -19.22 17.65
CA PHE A 412 -23.83 -19.94 16.47
C PHE A 412 -22.45 -19.49 15.95
N ASP A 413 -22.16 -18.18 16.03
CA ASP A 413 -20.84 -17.64 15.70
C ASP A 413 -19.76 -18.08 16.71
N TYR A 414 -20.10 -18.13 18.01
CA TYR A 414 -19.18 -18.67 19.02
C TYR A 414 -18.88 -20.16 18.81
N LEU A 415 -19.86 -20.95 18.36
CA LEU A 415 -19.67 -22.36 18.01
C LEU A 415 -18.71 -22.51 16.82
N GLY A 416 -18.90 -21.70 15.76
CA GLY A 416 -18.00 -21.68 14.60
C GLY A 416 -16.56 -21.34 15.00
N ASN A 417 -16.39 -20.32 15.87
CA ASN A 417 -15.08 -19.95 16.42
C ASN A 417 -14.44 -21.08 17.25
N LEU A 418 -15.23 -21.81 18.05
CA LEU A 418 -14.74 -22.95 18.83
C LEU A 418 -14.24 -24.07 17.92
N ILE A 419 -14.96 -24.34 16.82
CA ILE A 419 -14.58 -25.38 15.86
C ILE A 419 -13.36 -24.96 15.04
N ALA A 420 -13.25 -23.68 14.68
CA ALA A 420 -12.03 -23.13 14.08
C ALA A 420 -10.80 -23.27 15.01
N LEU A 421 -10.98 -23.02 16.31
CA LEU A 421 -9.92 -23.24 17.30
C LEU A 421 -9.56 -24.72 17.41
N ALA A 422 -10.56 -25.62 17.43
CA ALA A 422 -10.32 -27.07 17.46
C ALA A 422 -9.55 -27.55 16.22
N ASN A 423 -9.88 -27.04 15.03
CA ASN A 423 -9.16 -27.32 13.79
C ASN A 423 -7.70 -26.82 13.89
N LEU A 424 -7.47 -25.59 14.36
CA LEU A 424 -6.12 -25.05 14.57
C LEU A 424 -5.30 -25.92 15.54
N VAL A 425 -5.88 -26.30 16.68
CA VAL A 425 -5.22 -27.18 17.66
C VAL A 425 -4.92 -28.54 17.04
N SER A 426 -5.86 -29.11 16.26
CA SER A 426 -5.65 -30.37 15.57
C SER A 426 -4.46 -30.28 14.61
N ILE A 427 -4.40 -29.26 13.76
CA ILE A 427 -3.27 -29.06 12.83
C ILE A 427 -1.96 -28.89 13.59
N CYS A 428 -1.94 -28.10 14.68
CA CYS A 428 -0.74 -27.91 15.50
C CYS A 428 -0.25 -29.22 16.12
N VAL A 429 -1.16 -30.05 16.67
CA VAL A 429 -0.80 -31.34 17.26
C VAL A 429 -0.23 -32.28 16.21
N PHE A 430 -0.88 -32.41 15.05
CA PHE A 430 -0.36 -33.26 13.97
C PHE A 430 0.96 -32.74 13.41
N LEU A 431 1.13 -31.44 13.24
CA LEU A 431 2.40 -30.87 12.78
C LEU A 431 3.56 -31.19 13.75
N VAL A 432 3.30 -31.15 15.06
CA VAL A 432 4.31 -31.51 16.07
C VAL A 432 4.57 -33.02 16.10
N LEU A 433 3.53 -33.86 16.02
CA LEU A 433 3.68 -35.32 16.00
C LEU A 433 4.44 -35.79 14.75
N ASP A 434 4.20 -35.15 13.61
CA ASP A 434 4.80 -35.50 12.32
C ASP A 434 6.12 -34.76 12.06
N ALA A 435 6.59 -33.93 12.99
CA ALA A 435 7.82 -33.16 12.83
C ALA A 435 9.08 -34.04 12.76
N ASP A 436 9.08 -35.15 13.51
CA ASP A 436 10.22 -36.06 13.63
C ASP A 436 10.08 -37.32 12.75
N VAL A 437 8.95 -37.48 12.05
CA VAL A 437 8.66 -38.63 11.19
C VAL A 437 9.04 -38.33 9.75
N LEU A 438 9.67 -39.29 9.06
CA LEU A 438 10.00 -39.12 7.64
C LEU A 438 8.70 -39.02 6.80
N PRO A 439 8.66 -38.18 5.75
CA PRO A 439 7.46 -38.00 4.92
C PRO A 439 6.90 -39.30 4.30
N ALA A 440 7.74 -40.33 4.15
CA ALA A 440 7.35 -41.62 3.59
C ALA A 440 6.60 -42.54 4.57
N GLU A 441 6.73 -42.30 5.87
CA GLU A 441 6.15 -43.13 6.95
C GLU A 441 4.98 -42.42 7.68
N ARG A 442 4.55 -41.27 7.16
CA ARG A 442 3.50 -40.45 7.78
C ARG A 442 2.11 -41.03 7.51
N ASP A 443 1.37 -41.31 8.59
CA ASP A 443 -0.03 -41.75 8.53
C ASP A 443 -1.01 -40.57 8.38
N ASP A 444 -1.07 -39.99 7.18
CA ASP A 444 -1.93 -38.83 6.87
C ASP A 444 -3.46 -39.13 6.85
N PHE A 445 -3.86 -40.38 7.06
CA PHE A 445 -5.25 -40.82 6.94
C PHE A 445 -6.18 -40.12 7.95
N VAL A 446 -5.77 -40.03 9.21
CA VAL A 446 -6.57 -39.40 10.27
C VAL A 446 -6.71 -37.89 10.01
N LEU A 447 -5.63 -37.25 9.59
CA LEU A 447 -5.62 -35.83 9.23
C LEU A 447 -6.55 -35.55 8.04
N GLY A 448 -6.58 -36.43 7.04
CA GLY A 448 -7.51 -36.36 5.92
C GLY A 448 -8.98 -36.44 6.34
N ILE A 449 -9.33 -37.35 7.25
CA ILE A 449 -10.70 -37.47 7.78
C ILE A 449 -11.09 -36.21 8.56
N LEU A 450 -10.22 -35.74 9.46
CA LEU A 450 -10.50 -34.53 10.25
C LEU A 450 -10.66 -33.30 9.37
N ASN A 451 -9.80 -33.12 8.37
CA ASN A 451 -9.92 -32.05 7.38
C ASN A 451 -11.25 -32.12 6.63
N CYS A 452 -11.69 -33.31 6.21
CA CYS A 452 -12.99 -33.49 5.56
C CYS A 452 -14.15 -33.09 6.49
N VAL A 453 -14.12 -33.53 7.76
CA VAL A 453 -15.15 -33.18 8.75
C VAL A 453 -15.22 -31.66 8.98
N PHE A 454 -14.09 -30.99 9.12
CA PHE A 454 -14.05 -29.52 9.29
C PHE A 454 -14.58 -28.79 8.06
N ILE A 455 -14.18 -29.19 6.84
CA ILE A 455 -14.66 -28.57 5.60
C ILE A 455 -16.17 -28.74 5.42
N VAL A 456 -16.69 -29.94 5.70
CA VAL A 456 -18.14 -30.19 5.68
C VAL A 456 -18.87 -29.34 6.72
N TYR A 457 -18.30 -29.19 7.92
CA TYR A 457 -18.86 -28.29 8.94
C TYR A 457 -18.92 -26.84 8.44
N TYR A 458 -17.83 -26.31 7.89
CA TYR A 458 -17.83 -24.93 7.40
C TYR A 458 -18.77 -24.71 6.20
N LEU A 459 -18.89 -25.71 5.32
CA LEU A 459 -19.87 -25.67 4.23
C LEU A 459 -21.30 -25.64 4.79
N LEU A 460 -21.59 -26.45 5.81
CA LEU A 460 -22.88 -26.46 6.47
C LEU A 460 -23.14 -25.12 7.17
N GLU A 461 -22.16 -24.58 7.90
CA GLU A 461 -22.24 -23.26 8.55
C GLU A 461 -22.56 -22.16 7.54
N LEU A 462 -21.86 -22.13 6.40
CA LEU A 462 -22.12 -21.21 5.29
C LEU A 462 -23.57 -21.32 4.78
N LEU A 463 -24.02 -22.53 4.47
CA LEU A 463 -25.37 -22.77 3.95
C LEU A 463 -26.45 -22.35 4.96
N LEU A 464 -26.24 -22.65 6.24
CA LEU A 464 -27.14 -22.28 7.34
C LEU A 464 -27.19 -20.76 7.56
N LYS A 465 -26.04 -20.06 7.48
CA LYS A 465 -25.97 -18.59 7.58
C LYS A 465 -26.63 -17.91 6.39
N VAL A 466 -26.40 -18.42 5.17
CA VAL A 466 -27.06 -17.94 3.95
C VAL A 466 -28.58 -18.16 4.03
N PHE A 467 -29.03 -19.28 4.60
CA PHE A 467 -30.44 -19.55 4.85
C PHE A 467 -31.04 -18.58 5.88
N ALA A 468 -30.34 -18.29 6.98
CA ALA A 468 -30.86 -17.45 8.06
C ALA A 468 -30.89 -15.94 7.72
N LEU A 469 -29.84 -15.44 7.07
CA LEU A 469 -29.65 -14.02 6.75
C LEU A 469 -30.08 -13.67 5.31
N GLY A 470 -30.20 -14.66 4.43
CA GLY A 470 -30.35 -14.47 2.99
C GLY A 470 -29.03 -14.13 2.29
N LEU A 471 -28.93 -14.38 0.99
CA LEU A 471 -27.71 -14.12 0.20
C LEU A 471 -27.22 -12.66 0.31
N ARG A 472 -28.14 -11.69 0.26
CA ARG A 472 -27.80 -10.26 0.39
C ARG A 472 -27.40 -9.88 1.82
N GLY A 473 -28.03 -10.48 2.83
CA GLY A 473 -27.65 -10.28 4.23
C GLY A 473 -26.28 -10.84 4.54
N TYR A 474 -25.98 -12.04 4.05
CA TYR A 474 -24.67 -12.68 4.21
C TYR A 474 -23.54 -11.84 3.61
N LEU A 475 -23.70 -11.38 2.37
CA LEU A 475 -22.69 -10.55 1.66
C LEU A 475 -22.50 -9.15 2.27
N SER A 476 -23.42 -8.68 3.10
CA SER A 476 -23.29 -7.38 3.78
C SER A 476 -22.23 -7.42 4.89
N TYR A 477 -21.97 -8.59 5.48
CA TYR A 477 -20.99 -8.75 6.55
C TYR A 477 -19.62 -9.12 5.97
N PRO A 478 -18.57 -8.28 6.11
CA PRO A 478 -17.26 -8.56 5.52
C PRO A 478 -16.59 -9.81 6.10
N SER A 479 -16.83 -10.10 7.38
CA SER A 479 -16.33 -11.32 8.03
C SER A 479 -16.91 -12.59 7.38
N ASN A 480 -18.20 -12.56 7.05
CA ASN A 480 -18.88 -13.66 6.39
C ASN A 480 -18.40 -13.81 4.95
N VAL A 481 -18.16 -12.70 4.21
CA VAL A 481 -17.58 -12.77 2.87
C VAL A 481 -16.19 -13.44 2.87
N PHE A 482 -15.36 -13.13 3.87
CA PHE A 482 -14.05 -13.75 4.04
C PHE A 482 -14.16 -15.25 4.33
N ASP A 483 -15.01 -15.64 5.28
CA ASP A 483 -15.26 -17.04 5.64
C ASP A 483 -15.83 -17.85 4.45
N GLY A 484 -16.83 -17.30 3.76
CA GLY A 484 -17.39 -17.90 2.55
C GLY A 484 -16.36 -18.07 1.42
N LEU A 485 -15.43 -17.14 1.26
CA LEU A 485 -14.34 -17.29 0.28
C LEU A 485 -13.37 -18.41 0.68
N LEU A 486 -12.98 -18.45 1.96
CA LEU A 486 -12.07 -19.47 2.50
C LEU A 486 -12.66 -20.87 2.34
N THR A 487 -13.93 -21.05 2.68
CA THR A 487 -14.63 -22.33 2.56
C THR A 487 -14.75 -22.80 1.11
N VAL A 488 -14.99 -21.89 0.15
CA VAL A 488 -15.00 -22.22 -1.29
C VAL A 488 -13.60 -22.64 -1.78
N VAL A 489 -12.55 -21.95 -1.33
CA VAL A 489 -11.16 -22.32 -1.65
C VAL A 489 -10.81 -23.70 -1.08
N LEU A 490 -11.20 -23.97 0.17
CA LEU A 490 -11.00 -25.27 0.83
C LEU A 490 -11.77 -26.39 0.14
N LEU A 491 -13.01 -26.13 -0.29
CA LEU A 491 -13.82 -27.11 -1.03
C LEU A 491 -13.20 -27.43 -2.40
N ASN A 492 -12.69 -26.42 -3.11
CA ASN A 492 -11.97 -26.64 -4.37
C ASN A 492 -10.68 -27.46 -4.14
N PHE A 493 -9.97 -27.17 -3.05
CA PHE A 493 -8.81 -27.97 -2.65
C PHE A 493 -9.22 -29.42 -2.35
N LEU A 494 -10.32 -29.66 -1.63
CA LEU A 494 -10.83 -31.00 -1.33
C LEU A 494 -11.28 -31.75 -2.60
N HIS A 495 -11.95 -31.07 -3.54
CA HIS A 495 -12.34 -31.66 -4.83
C HIS A 495 -11.11 -32.01 -5.69
N LYS A 496 -10.04 -31.21 -5.59
CA LYS A 496 -8.77 -31.50 -6.26
C LYS A 496 -7.93 -32.53 -5.51
N TRP A 497 -8.18 -32.69 -4.21
CA TRP A 497 -7.59 -33.72 -3.36
C TRP A 497 -8.29 -35.05 -3.62
N ASP A 498 -7.99 -35.63 -4.79
CA ASP A 498 -8.40 -36.99 -5.12
C ASP A 498 -7.39 -37.97 -4.48
N PRO A 499 -7.78 -38.79 -3.50
CA PRO A 499 -6.89 -39.81 -2.93
C PRO A 499 -6.41 -40.81 -4.00
N ARG A 500 -7.08 -40.87 -5.15
CA ARG A 500 -6.69 -41.72 -6.28
C ARG A 500 -5.48 -41.20 -7.05
N SER A 501 -5.05 -39.94 -6.85
CA SER A 501 -3.79 -39.46 -7.45
C SER A 501 -2.54 -40.03 -6.79
N HIS A 502 -2.66 -40.61 -5.59
CA HIS A 502 -1.59 -41.41 -4.97
C HIS A 502 -1.68 -42.91 -5.31
N LEU A 503 -2.78 -43.37 -5.91
CA LEU A 503 -3.00 -44.77 -6.34
C LEU A 503 -2.87 -44.97 -7.86
N GLN A 504 -2.47 -43.93 -8.60
CA GLN A 504 -1.93 -44.05 -9.95
C GLN A 504 -0.49 -43.56 -9.95
N PRO A 505 0.51 -44.41 -10.22
CA PRO A 505 1.76 -43.93 -10.79
C PRO A 505 1.36 -43.29 -12.12
N LEU A 506 1.33 -41.96 -12.17
CA LEU A 506 1.22 -41.23 -13.41
C LEU A 506 2.54 -41.44 -14.16
N ALA A 507 2.64 -42.57 -14.86
CA ALA A 507 3.61 -42.78 -15.90
C ALA A 507 3.36 -41.69 -16.96
N GLY A 508 4.12 -40.59 -16.90
CA GLY A 508 3.97 -39.52 -17.88
C GLY A 508 4.33 -38.09 -17.48
N THR A 509 5.19 -37.86 -16.48
CA THR A 509 5.87 -36.55 -16.35
C THR A 509 7.36 -36.68 -16.67
N PRO A 510 7.90 -35.91 -17.64
CA PRO A 510 9.25 -36.12 -18.17
C PRO A 510 10.39 -35.78 -17.20
N GLU A 511 10.11 -35.15 -16.04
CA GLU A 511 11.15 -34.75 -15.09
C GLU A 511 11.53 -35.86 -14.09
N ALA A 512 10.59 -36.75 -13.72
CA ALA A 512 10.89 -37.88 -12.83
C ALA A 512 11.57 -39.05 -13.56
N THR A 513 11.33 -39.18 -14.87
CA THR A 513 11.95 -40.23 -15.69
C THR A 513 13.45 -39.99 -15.90
N TYR A 514 13.94 -38.74 -15.90
CA TYR A 514 15.38 -38.51 -16.14
C TYR A 514 16.28 -38.94 -14.97
N GLN A 515 15.87 -38.77 -13.72
CA GLN A 515 16.68 -39.17 -12.57
C GLN A 515 16.64 -40.69 -12.34
N MET A 516 15.48 -41.33 -12.49
CA MET A 516 15.35 -42.76 -12.19
C MET A 516 15.92 -43.66 -13.30
N THR A 517 15.97 -43.19 -14.56
CA THR A 517 16.45 -44.01 -15.70
C THR A 517 17.97 -44.08 -15.78
N VAL A 518 18.71 -43.06 -15.34
CA VAL A 518 20.20 -43.12 -15.35
C VAL A 518 20.69 -44.11 -14.31
N GLU A 519 20.12 -44.11 -13.11
CA GLU A 519 20.53 -45.02 -12.03
C GLU A 519 20.15 -46.48 -12.32
N LEU A 520 18.98 -46.72 -12.94
CA LEU A 520 18.55 -48.06 -13.35
C LEU A 520 19.24 -48.57 -14.63
N MET A 521 19.58 -47.72 -15.61
CA MET A 521 20.24 -48.16 -16.85
C MET A 521 21.66 -48.70 -16.64
N PHE A 522 22.34 -48.29 -15.56
CA PHE A 522 23.69 -48.76 -15.24
C PHE A 522 23.73 -49.76 -14.09
N ARG A 523 22.59 -50.09 -13.47
CA ARG A 523 22.53 -51.02 -12.32
C ARG A 523 22.96 -52.44 -12.68
N ASP A 524 22.70 -52.88 -13.91
CA ASP A 524 23.11 -54.21 -14.40
C ASP A 524 24.53 -54.22 -14.98
N VAL A 525 25.20 -53.06 -15.08
CA VAL A 525 26.56 -52.90 -15.62
C VAL A 525 27.58 -52.54 -14.54
N LEU A 526 27.13 -51.94 -13.44
CA LEU A 526 27.97 -51.55 -12.31
C LEU A 526 28.05 -52.70 -11.30
N GLU A 527 29.23 -53.30 -11.17
CA GLU A 527 29.53 -54.29 -10.13
C GLU A 527 29.53 -53.58 -8.76
N GLU A 528 28.61 -53.96 -7.86
CA GLU A 528 28.59 -53.41 -6.50
C GLU A 528 29.90 -53.74 -5.77
N PRO A 529 30.56 -52.76 -5.12
CA PRO A 529 31.81 -53.01 -4.41
C PRO A 529 31.58 -54.00 -3.27
N LYS A 530 32.46 -55.01 -3.16
CA LYS A 530 32.37 -56.04 -2.12
C LYS A 530 32.58 -55.41 -0.74
N GLU A 531 31.92 -55.96 0.28
CA GLU A 531 32.02 -55.47 1.67
C GLU A 531 33.48 -55.38 2.17
N ASP A 532 34.36 -56.26 1.70
CA ASP A 532 35.79 -56.25 2.03
C ASP A 532 36.51 -54.97 1.54
N GLU A 533 36.12 -54.44 0.38
CA GLU A 533 36.72 -53.25 -0.22
C GLU A 533 36.21 -51.96 0.43
N LEU A 534 34.94 -51.97 0.86
CA LEU A 534 34.32 -50.91 1.65
C LEU A 534 34.95 -50.83 3.05
N THR A 535 35.15 -51.97 3.71
CA THR A 535 35.78 -52.03 5.04
C THR A 535 37.25 -51.65 5.02
N GLU A 536 37.99 -52.00 3.95
CA GLU A 536 39.37 -51.55 3.75
C GLU A 536 39.45 -50.03 3.58
N ARG A 537 38.60 -49.41 2.74
CA ARG A 537 38.56 -47.94 2.58
C ARG A 537 38.11 -47.20 3.85
N LEU A 538 37.18 -47.77 4.60
CA LEU A 538 36.73 -47.23 5.90
C LEU A 538 37.86 -47.29 6.94
N SER A 539 38.70 -48.33 6.92
CA SER A 539 39.83 -48.47 7.83
C SER A 539 40.94 -47.44 7.60
N HIS A 540 41.05 -46.90 6.38
CA HIS A 540 41.98 -45.84 6.01
C HIS A 540 41.40 -44.42 6.15
N HIS A 541 40.15 -44.27 6.61
CA HIS A 541 39.51 -42.96 6.72
C HIS A 541 40.01 -42.20 7.97
N PRO A 542 40.53 -40.96 7.84
CA PRO A 542 41.28 -40.27 8.91
C PRO A 542 40.46 -39.92 10.16
N HIS A 543 39.15 -40.12 10.14
CA HIS A 543 38.21 -39.78 11.22
C HIS A 543 37.38 -40.96 11.74
N LEU A 544 37.61 -42.17 11.22
CA LEU A 544 36.77 -43.34 11.53
C LEU A 544 37.66 -44.50 11.97
N ARG A 545 37.73 -44.75 13.28
CA ARG A 545 38.40 -45.94 13.84
C ARG A 545 37.34 -47.00 14.14
N LEU A 546 37.22 -47.99 13.28
CA LEU A 546 36.45 -49.20 13.56
C LEU A 546 37.27 -50.06 14.54
N CYS A 547 36.76 -50.26 15.76
CA CYS A 547 37.33 -51.22 16.70
C CYS A 547 37.06 -52.64 16.18
N ARG A 548 38.11 -53.45 16.09
CA ARG A 548 38.06 -54.82 15.58
C ARG A 548 37.36 -55.77 16.54
#